data_AF-X1E9K2-F1
#
_entry.id   AF-X1E9K2-F1
#
_cell.length_a   1.000
_cell.length_b   1.000
_cell.length_c   1.000
_cell.angle_alpha   90.00
_cell.angle_beta   90.00
_cell.angle_gamma   90.00
#
_symmetry.space_group_name_H-M   'P 1'
#
loop_
_entity.id
_entity.type
_entity.pdbx_description
1 polymer ?
#
loop_
_entity_poly.entity_id
_entity_poly.type
_entity_poly.pdbx_seq_one_letter_code
_entity_poly.pdbx_strand_id
1 'polypeptide(L)'
;KVPTPKRAFRQSTNVAAPGPRDTAVKMKLNISYPNNGTQKLIEIEDERKLRVFMDRRMGHEVPGDSVGDEFKGYIFRITGGNDKQGFPMKQGVMHPTRVRLLLADGHSCYRPRRTGERKRKSVRGCIVGMDLSVLALSIVKKGDADIPGVTDTVHPKRLGPKRATKLRRFFGLSKDDDVSPLIASSPALYLSVGG
;
A
#
# COMPACT_ATOMS: atom_id res chain seq x y z
N LYS A 1 -29.46 -60.24 -8.08
CA LYS A 1 -30.26 -59.00 -7.95
C LYS A 1 -29.49 -58.06 -7.02
N VAL A 2 -28.72 -57.12 -7.57
CA VAL A 2 -27.88 -56.19 -6.80
C VAL A 2 -28.80 -55.13 -6.17
N PRO A 3 -28.74 -54.86 -4.86
CA PRO A 3 -29.55 -53.80 -4.26
C PRO A 3 -28.89 -52.43 -4.53
N THR A 4 -29.64 -51.50 -5.10
CA THR A 4 -29.22 -50.12 -5.30
C THR A 4 -29.16 -49.38 -3.96
N PRO A 5 -28.15 -48.50 -3.73
CA PRO A 5 -28.09 -47.73 -2.49
C PRO A 5 -29.16 -46.62 -2.48
N LYS A 6 -29.89 -46.56 -1.36
CA LYS A 6 -30.91 -45.54 -1.06
C LYS A 6 -30.31 -44.14 -1.12
N ARG A 7 -30.96 -43.25 -1.86
CA ARG A 7 -30.63 -41.83 -2.01
C ARG A 7 -30.66 -41.15 -0.64
N ALA A 8 -29.50 -40.76 -0.12
CA ALA A 8 -29.38 -40.06 1.16
C ALA A 8 -30.11 -38.70 1.08
N PHE A 9 -31.08 -38.51 1.96
CA PHE A 9 -31.77 -37.24 2.18
C PHE A 9 -30.74 -36.25 2.75
N ARG A 10 -30.29 -35.31 1.92
CA ARG A 10 -29.31 -34.29 2.29
C ARG A 10 -30.00 -33.35 3.28
N GLN A 11 -29.70 -33.50 4.56
CA GLN A 11 -30.08 -32.54 5.59
C GLN A 11 -29.59 -31.16 5.13
N SER A 12 -30.53 -30.23 4.98
CA SER A 12 -30.22 -28.82 4.75
C SER A 12 -29.45 -28.32 5.96
N THR A 13 -28.13 -28.19 5.84
CA THR A 13 -27.38 -27.38 6.78
C THR A 13 -27.89 -25.96 6.62
N ASN A 14 -28.63 -25.48 7.61
CA ASN A 14 -28.96 -24.07 7.76
C ASN A 14 -27.64 -23.31 7.86
N VAL A 15 -27.10 -22.87 6.71
CA VAL A 15 -26.03 -21.89 6.69
C VAL A 15 -26.68 -20.61 7.19
N ALA A 16 -26.39 -20.27 8.44
CA ALA A 16 -26.82 -19.04 9.06
C ALA A 16 -26.56 -17.88 8.08
N ALA A 17 -27.62 -17.14 7.76
CA ALA A 17 -27.50 -15.92 6.99
C ALA A 17 -26.47 -15.01 7.69
N PRO A 18 -25.53 -14.38 6.96
CA PRO A 18 -24.65 -13.40 7.58
C PRO A 18 -25.55 -12.31 8.18
N GLY A 19 -25.47 -12.16 9.51
CA GLY A 19 -26.24 -11.20 10.27
C GLY A 19 -26.03 -9.76 9.78
N PRO A 20 -26.80 -8.79 10.32
CA PRO A 20 -26.68 -7.40 9.93
C PRO A 20 -25.23 -6.97 10.15
N ARG A 21 -24.56 -6.56 9.07
CA ARG A 21 -23.17 -6.10 9.12
C ARG A 21 -23.13 -4.92 10.07
N ASP A 22 -22.44 -5.07 11.20
CA ASP A 22 -22.14 -3.97 12.10
C ASP A 22 -21.68 -2.77 11.28
N THR A 23 -22.47 -1.71 11.32
CA THR A 23 -22.26 -0.47 10.56
C THR A 23 -21.25 0.43 11.28
N ALA A 24 -20.25 -0.15 11.91
CA ALA A 24 -19.08 0.57 12.39
C ALA A 24 -18.23 0.95 11.17
N VAL A 25 -17.95 2.25 11.00
CA VAL A 25 -17.07 2.74 9.92
C VAL A 25 -15.65 2.24 10.21
N LYS A 26 -15.31 1.08 9.65
CA LYS A 26 -14.00 0.45 9.83
C LYS A 26 -13.06 0.92 8.72
N MET A 27 -12.14 1.82 9.04
CA MET A 27 -11.10 2.29 8.12
C MET A 27 -9.76 1.69 8.52
N LYS A 28 -9.02 1.17 7.54
CA LYS A 28 -7.72 0.55 7.76
C LYS A 28 -6.60 1.53 7.38
N LEU A 29 -5.61 1.68 8.24
CA LEU A 29 -4.40 2.43 7.94
C LEU A 29 -3.30 1.46 7.53
N ASN A 30 -2.81 1.59 6.29
CA ASN A 30 -1.62 0.90 5.82
C ASN A 30 -0.42 1.83 6.03
N ILE A 31 0.35 1.59 7.08
CA ILE A 31 1.49 2.42 7.49
C ILE A 31 2.77 1.77 6.99
N SER A 32 3.56 2.53 6.24
CA SER A 32 4.84 2.10 5.68
C SER A 32 6.00 2.90 6.25
N TYR A 33 7.13 2.24 6.49
CA TYR A 33 8.39 2.89 6.86
C TYR A 33 9.45 2.64 5.77
N PRO A 34 9.68 3.60 4.86
CA PRO A 34 10.53 3.37 3.69
C PRO A 34 12.00 3.14 4.03
N ASN A 35 12.49 3.62 5.18
CA ASN A 35 13.88 3.43 5.59
C ASN A 35 14.18 1.96 5.90
N ASN A 36 13.26 1.26 6.57
CA ASN A 36 13.41 -0.13 6.93
C ASN A 36 12.78 -1.11 5.92
N GLY A 37 11.96 -0.59 4.99
CA GLY A 37 11.25 -1.41 4.00
C GLY A 37 10.08 -2.22 4.57
N THR A 38 9.55 -1.81 5.71
CA THR A 38 8.50 -2.50 6.47
C THR A 38 7.15 -1.81 6.27
N GLN A 39 6.08 -2.57 6.47
CA GLN A 39 4.71 -2.05 6.45
C GLN A 39 3.81 -2.86 7.36
N LYS A 40 2.79 -2.22 7.93
CA LYS A 40 1.78 -2.86 8.75
C LYS A 40 0.41 -2.25 8.51
N LEU A 41 -0.60 -3.10 8.52
CA LEU A 41 -1.99 -2.69 8.46
C LEU A 41 -2.57 -2.64 9.88
N ILE A 42 -3.18 -1.51 10.22
CA ILE A 42 -3.79 -1.24 11.52
C ILE A 42 -5.25 -0.89 11.28
N GLU A 43 -6.15 -1.52 12.03
CA GLU A 43 -7.58 -1.29 11.93
C GLU A 43 -8.01 -0.27 12.97
N ILE A 44 -8.68 0.80 12.53
CA ILE A 44 -9.22 1.84 13.41
C ILE A 44 -10.73 1.86 13.29
N GLU A 45 -11.40 1.74 14.42
CA GLU A 45 -12.87 1.72 14.53
C GLU A 45 -13.41 3.05 15.08
N ASP A 46 -12.61 3.81 15.83
CA ASP A 46 -13.01 5.10 16.38
C ASP A 46 -12.88 6.24 15.34
N GLU A 47 -14.01 6.83 14.98
CA GLU A 47 -14.11 7.94 14.04
C GLU A 47 -13.30 9.17 14.49
N ARG A 48 -13.20 9.43 15.80
CA ARG A 48 -12.53 10.64 16.32
C ARG A 48 -11.05 10.66 15.95
N LYS A 49 -10.40 9.50 15.96
CA LYS A 49 -9.01 9.31 15.54
C LYS A 49 -8.81 9.55 14.05
N LEU A 50 -9.83 9.27 13.23
CA LEU A 50 -9.79 9.42 11.79
C LEU A 50 -10.01 10.87 11.32
N ARG A 51 -10.65 11.72 12.14
CA ARG A 51 -10.96 13.12 11.80
C ARG A 51 -9.75 13.94 11.39
N VAL A 52 -8.58 13.63 11.93
CA VAL A 52 -7.34 14.36 11.63
C VAL A 52 -6.91 14.20 10.17
N PHE A 53 -7.29 13.08 9.53
CA PHE A 53 -7.03 12.84 8.11
C PHE A 53 -8.08 13.46 7.20
N MET A 54 -9.25 13.84 7.70
CA MET A 54 -10.35 14.35 6.87
C MET A 54 -9.98 15.69 6.25
N ASP A 55 -10.46 15.91 5.02
CA ASP A 55 -10.17 17.09 4.19
C ASP A 55 -8.68 17.33 3.89
N ARG A 56 -7.80 16.41 4.28
CA ARG A 56 -6.41 16.41 3.88
C ARG A 56 -6.27 15.83 2.48
N ARG A 57 -5.26 16.32 1.76
CA ARG A 57 -4.94 15.87 0.41
C ARG A 57 -3.81 14.88 0.44
N MET A 58 -3.81 13.99 -0.54
CA MET A 58 -2.66 13.13 -0.81
C MET A 58 -1.40 13.98 -1.03
N GLY A 59 -0.32 13.59 -0.35
CA GLY A 59 0.95 14.29 -0.28
C GLY A 59 1.13 15.16 0.97
N HIS A 60 0.06 15.49 1.71
CA HIS A 60 0.14 16.28 2.94
C HIS A 60 0.70 15.47 4.10
N GLU A 61 1.36 16.18 5.02
CA GLU A 61 1.84 15.66 6.29
C GLU A 61 0.78 15.86 7.37
N VAL A 62 0.65 14.86 8.24
CA VAL A 62 -0.34 14.77 9.29
C VAL A 62 0.35 14.25 10.56
N PRO A 63 0.20 14.94 11.70
CA PRO A 63 0.75 14.45 12.97
C PRO A 63 0.02 13.19 13.43
N GLY A 64 0.78 12.22 13.92
CA GLY A 64 0.28 10.94 14.44
C GLY A 64 -0.33 11.03 15.83
N ASP A 65 -0.04 12.09 16.58
CA ASP A 65 -0.40 12.27 18.00
C ASP A 65 -1.88 12.06 18.30
N SER A 66 -2.76 12.47 17.37
CA SER A 66 -4.21 12.37 17.55
C SER A 66 -4.81 11.01 17.19
N VAL A 67 -4.02 10.13 16.56
CA VAL A 67 -4.49 8.79 16.15
C VAL A 67 -4.37 7.82 17.32
N GLY A 68 -3.33 7.94 18.12
CA GLY A 68 -3.13 7.13 19.33
C GLY A 68 -1.80 7.43 19.99
N ASP A 69 -1.68 7.06 21.27
CA ASP A 69 -0.48 7.31 22.08
C ASP A 69 0.76 6.61 21.50
N GLU A 70 0.56 5.46 20.84
CA GLU A 70 1.62 4.70 20.14
C GLU A 70 2.22 5.45 18.92
N PHE A 71 1.50 6.44 18.39
CA PHE A 71 1.94 7.25 17.25
C PHE A 71 2.39 8.66 17.66
N LYS A 72 2.60 8.88 18.95
CA LYS A 72 3.06 10.17 19.45
C LYS A 72 4.46 10.52 18.91
N GLY A 73 4.60 11.74 18.40
CA GLY A 73 5.81 12.26 17.77
C GLY A 73 6.00 11.82 16.31
N TYR A 74 5.16 10.91 15.78
CA TYR A 74 5.25 10.49 14.38
C TYR A 74 4.65 11.54 13.45
N ILE A 75 5.29 11.71 12.29
CA ILE A 75 4.73 12.48 11.18
C ILE A 75 4.46 11.53 10.03
N PHE A 76 3.19 11.42 9.66
CA PHE A 76 2.74 10.62 8.53
C PHE A 76 2.51 11.50 7.31
N ARG A 77 2.90 11.01 6.15
CA ARG A 77 2.52 11.58 4.86
C ARG A 77 1.48 10.69 4.20
N ILE A 78 0.40 11.28 3.71
CA ILE A 78 -0.65 10.54 3.00
C ILE A 78 -0.14 10.21 1.60
N THR A 79 0.07 8.93 1.29
CA THR A 79 0.56 8.48 -0.02
C THR A 79 -0.55 8.03 -0.95
N GLY A 80 -1.72 7.69 -0.42
CA GLY A 80 -2.91 7.36 -1.19
C GLY A 80 -3.93 6.57 -0.39
N GLY A 81 -4.74 5.79 -1.09
CA GLY A 81 -5.80 5.01 -0.47
C GLY A 81 -6.75 4.41 -1.48
N ASN A 82 -7.67 3.59 -0.96
CA ASN A 82 -8.69 2.90 -1.73
C ASN A 82 -10.06 3.16 -1.09
N ASP A 83 -11.01 3.41 -1.96
CA ASP A 83 -12.43 3.51 -1.61
C ASP A 83 -13.00 2.13 -1.21
N LYS A 84 -14.16 2.08 -0.55
CA LYS A 84 -14.86 0.85 -0.14
C LYS A 84 -15.14 -0.11 -1.29
N GLN A 85 -15.35 0.40 -2.49
CA GLN A 85 -15.54 -0.39 -3.71
C GLN A 85 -14.22 -0.66 -4.45
N GLY A 86 -13.08 -0.36 -3.85
CA GLY A 86 -11.74 -0.67 -4.36
C GLY A 86 -11.15 0.34 -5.36
N PHE A 87 -11.85 1.43 -5.66
CA PHE A 87 -11.31 2.46 -6.56
C PHE A 87 -10.15 3.22 -5.90
N PRO A 88 -8.97 3.30 -6.55
CA PRO A 88 -7.81 3.96 -5.97
C PRO A 88 -7.91 5.48 -6.05
N MET A 89 -7.27 6.17 -5.11
CA MET A 89 -7.06 7.62 -5.15
C MET A 89 -6.03 8.01 -6.23
N LYS A 90 -6.17 9.22 -6.80
CA LYS A 90 -5.22 9.77 -7.77
C LYS A 90 -4.82 11.21 -7.45
N GLN A 91 -3.51 11.46 -7.47
CA GLN A 91 -2.95 12.80 -7.25
C GLN A 91 -3.46 13.78 -8.30
N GLY A 92 -3.74 15.02 -7.88
CA GLY A 92 -4.17 16.11 -8.76
C GLY A 92 -5.68 16.14 -9.03
N VAL A 93 -6.42 15.09 -8.67
CA VAL A 93 -7.89 15.11 -8.75
C VAL A 93 -8.45 15.74 -7.47
N MET A 94 -8.55 17.07 -7.45
CA MET A 94 -8.98 17.87 -6.30
C MET A 94 -10.49 17.75 -6.01
N HIS A 95 -10.97 16.52 -5.81
CA HIS A 95 -12.36 16.23 -5.51
C HIS A 95 -12.46 15.20 -4.38
N PRO A 96 -13.42 15.32 -3.46
CA PRO A 96 -13.63 14.35 -2.39
C PRO A 96 -14.56 13.20 -2.80
N THR A 97 -14.82 12.96 -4.08
CA THR A 97 -15.60 11.80 -4.53
C THR A 97 -14.97 11.17 -5.77
N ARG A 98 -15.65 10.23 -6.43
CA ARG A 98 -15.18 9.60 -7.65
C ARG A 98 -15.46 10.43 -8.89
N VAL A 99 -14.50 10.45 -9.81
CA VAL A 99 -14.61 11.11 -11.11
C VAL A 99 -14.18 10.13 -12.20
N ARG A 100 -14.81 10.23 -13.38
CA ARG A 100 -14.46 9.42 -14.56
C ARG A 100 -13.51 10.17 -15.48
N LEU A 101 -12.23 9.78 -15.44
CA LEU A 101 -11.17 10.39 -16.24
C LEU A 101 -10.80 9.54 -17.44
N LEU A 102 -10.39 10.18 -18.53
CA LEU A 102 -9.82 9.52 -19.70
C LEU A 102 -8.32 9.30 -19.47
N LEU A 103 -7.92 8.07 -19.17
CA LEU A 103 -6.53 7.72 -18.85
C LEU A 103 -5.83 7.14 -20.09
N ALA A 104 -4.58 7.54 -20.27
CA ALA A 104 -3.63 7.04 -21.27
C ALA A 104 -2.47 6.27 -20.60
N ASP A 105 -1.51 5.82 -21.39
CA ASP A 105 -0.28 5.20 -20.89
C ASP A 105 0.52 6.15 -19.97
N GLY A 106 1.23 5.58 -19.00
CA GLY A 106 1.99 6.33 -17.97
C GLY A 106 1.15 6.96 -16.86
N HIS A 107 -0.19 7.03 -16.98
CA HIS A 107 -1.02 7.51 -15.88
C HIS A 107 -1.22 6.44 -14.79
N SER A 108 -1.09 6.85 -13.52
CA SER A 108 -1.50 6.02 -12.38
C SER A 108 -2.97 5.59 -12.49
N CYS A 109 -3.27 4.40 -11.94
CA CYS A 109 -4.59 3.73 -11.93
C CYS A 109 -5.02 3.08 -13.26
N TYR A 110 -4.15 3.10 -14.27
CA TYR A 110 -4.40 2.41 -15.55
C TYR A 110 -3.14 1.71 -16.07
N ARG A 111 -3.36 0.51 -16.63
CA ARG A 111 -2.36 -0.23 -17.38
C ARG A 111 -2.97 -0.52 -18.76
N PRO A 112 -2.51 0.15 -19.82
CA PRO A 112 -2.98 -0.09 -21.19
C PRO A 112 -2.80 -1.55 -21.61
N ARG A 113 -3.71 -2.04 -22.46
CA ARG A 113 -3.59 -3.40 -23.05
C ARG A 113 -3.10 -3.36 -24.48
N ARG A 114 -3.30 -2.24 -25.16
CA ARG A 114 -2.77 -1.97 -26.50
C ARG A 114 -2.06 -0.61 -26.53
N THR A 115 -1.09 -0.49 -27.41
CA THR A 115 -0.39 0.78 -27.66
C THR A 115 -1.38 1.84 -28.15
N GLY A 116 -1.27 3.06 -27.62
CA GLY A 116 -2.18 4.17 -27.94
C GLY A 116 -3.59 4.08 -27.34
N GLU A 117 -3.92 3.03 -26.58
CA GLU A 117 -5.24 2.89 -25.97
C GLU A 117 -5.46 3.96 -24.88
N ARG A 118 -6.59 4.66 -24.97
CA ARG A 118 -7.10 5.53 -23.90
C ARG A 118 -8.42 4.97 -23.39
N LYS A 119 -8.59 4.91 -22.07
CA LYS A 119 -9.81 4.36 -21.45
C LYS A 119 -10.38 5.27 -20.39
N ARG A 120 -11.69 5.50 -20.44
CA ARG A 120 -12.41 6.25 -19.41
C ARG A 120 -12.67 5.36 -18.20
N LYS A 121 -11.99 5.62 -17.08
CA LYS A 121 -12.10 4.84 -15.83
C LYS A 121 -12.50 5.74 -14.66
N SER A 122 -13.25 5.17 -13.72
CA SER A 122 -13.57 5.83 -12.46
C SER A 122 -12.37 5.78 -11.53
N VAL A 123 -12.05 6.91 -10.92
CA VAL A 123 -10.93 7.08 -9.99
C VAL A 123 -11.42 7.91 -8.80
N ARG A 124 -10.93 7.62 -7.60
CA ARG A 124 -11.25 8.41 -6.41
C ARG A 124 -10.36 9.65 -6.39
N GLY A 125 -10.92 10.81 -6.03
CA GLY A 125 -10.11 12.03 -5.91
C GLY A 125 -9.12 12.00 -4.74
N CYS A 126 -8.24 13.00 -4.66
CA CYS A 126 -7.10 13.04 -3.75
C CYS A 126 -7.42 13.51 -2.33
N ILE A 127 -8.64 14.02 -2.09
CA ILE A 127 -9.09 14.46 -0.76
C ILE A 127 -9.61 13.25 0.01
N VAL A 128 -9.13 13.09 1.23
CA VAL A 128 -9.51 12.03 2.16
C VAL A 128 -10.92 12.27 2.70
N GLY A 129 -11.73 11.21 2.72
CA GLY A 129 -13.07 11.20 3.28
C GLY A 129 -13.40 9.86 3.94
N MET A 130 -14.54 9.79 4.64
CA MET A 130 -15.01 8.61 5.39
C MET A 130 -15.52 7.46 4.50
N ASP A 131 -15.63 7.70 3.20
CA ASP A 131 -15.97 6.70 2.19
C ASP A 131 -14.77 5.80 1.83
N LEU A 132 -13.56 6.14 2.28
CA LEU A 132 -12.39 5.29 2.13
C LEU A 132 -12.49 4.03 3.01
N SER A 133 -11.93 2.94 2.49
CA SER A 133 -11.76 1.68 3.24
C SER A 133 -10.33 1.55 3.76
N VAL A 134 -9.35 1.95 2.94
CA VAL A 134 -7.94 1.91 3.30
C VAL A 134 -7.28 3.24 2.99
N LEU A 135 -6.49 3.75 3.94
CA LEU A 135 -5.59 4.89 3.73
C LEU A 135 -4.14 4.41 3.78
N ALA A 136 -3.35 4.80 2.79
CA ALA A 136 -1.93 4.52 2.74
C ALA A 136 -1.14 5.71 3.30
N LEU A 137 -0.30 5.44 4.28
CA LEU A 137 0.53 6.40 5.00
C LEU A 137 2.00 5.99 4.90
N SER A 138 2.89 6.95 4.76
CA SER A 138 4.33 6.76 4.89
C SER A 138 4.87 7.57 6.06
N ILE A 139 5.67 6.96 6.92
CA ILE A 139 6.37 7.65 8.01
C ILE A 139 7.48 8.53 7.43
N VAL A 140 7.42 9.83 7.71
CA VAL A 140 8.46 10.81 7.34
C VAL A 140 9.41 11.04 8.52
N LYS A 141 8.85 11.20 9.72
CA LYS A 141 9.61 11.36 10.97
C LYS A 141 9.18 10.27 11.96
N LYS A 142 10.17 9.57 12.52
CA LYS A 142 9.96 8.61 13.60
C LYS A 142 9.62 9.36 14.90
N GLY A 143 8.61 8.89 15.61
CA GLY A 143 8.24 9.38 16.94
C GLY A 143 9.05 8.73 18.06
N ASP A 144 8.55 8.91 19.29
CA ASP A 144 9.29 8.53 20.50
C ASP A 144 9.20 7.03 20.81
N ALA A 145 8.01 6.44 20.62
CA ALA A 145 7.77 5.01 20.84
C ALA A 145 7.99 4.20 19.56
N ASP A 146 8.45 2.96 19.67
CA ASP A 146 8.56 2.06 18.53
C ASP A 146 7.22 1.37 18.20
N ILE A 147 6.94 1.22 16.90
CA ILE A 147 5.74 0.55 16.41
C ILE A 147 6.09 -0.90 16.06
N PRO A 148 5.43 -1.90 16.70
CA PRO A 148 5.78 -3.30 16.54
C PRO A 148 5.60 -3.78 15.10
N GLY A 149 6.69 -4.26 14.50
CA GLY A 149 6.73 -4.79 13.13
C GLY A 149 6.87 -3.72 12.03
N VAL A 150 7.01 -2.44 12.39
CA VAL A 150 7.32 -1.37 11.44
C VAL A 150 8.70 -0.79 11.73
N THR A 151 8.93 -0.25 12.92
CA THR A 151 10.21 0.41 13.22
C THR A 151 11.26 -0.54 13.80
N ASP A 152 10.83 -1.66 14.39
CA ASP A 152 11.74 -2.65 15.00
C ASP A 152 12.51 -3.49 13.99
N THR A 153 11.84 -3.91 12.92
CA THR A 153 12.42 -4.83 11.93
C THR A 153 13.01 -4.06 10.76
N VAL A 154 14.08 -4.61 10.20
CA VAL A 154 14.72 -4.08 8.98
C VAL A 154 14.74 -5.18 7.94
N HIS A 155 14.11 -4.93 6.80
CA HIS A 155 14.18 -5.84 5.66
C HIS A 155 15.30 -5.40 4.73
N PRO A 156 16.33 -6.24 4.50
CA PRO A 156 17.42 -5.90 3.60
C PRO A 156 16.90 -5.77 2.17
N LYS A 157 17.56 -4.92 1.38
CA LYS A 157 17.26 -4.79 -0.05
C LYS A 157 17.61 -6.11 -0.74
N ARG A 158 16.61 -6.71 -1.39
CA ARG A 158 16.78 -7.99 -2.10
C ARG A 158 17.81 -7.92 -3.23
N LEU A 159 17.88 -6.79 -3.92
CA LEU A 159 18.77 -6.57 -5.05
C LEU A 159 19.56 -5.29 -4.80
N GLY A 160 20.82 -5.30 -5.19
CA GLY A 160 21.61 -4.07 -5.23
C GLY A 160 21.99 -3.68 -6.65
N PRO A 161 22.93 -2.73 -6.79
CA PRO A 161 23.19 -2.09 -8.08
C PRO A 161 23.82 -3.06 -9.08
N LYS A 162 23.16 -3.26 -10.23
CA LYS A 162 23.70 -4.12 -11.31
C LYS A 162 24.75 -3.42 -12.19
N ARG A 163 24.61 -2.10 -12.41
CA ARG A 163 25.39 -1.32 -13.40
C ARG A 163 26.63 -0.72 -12.76
N ALA A 164 27.78 -0.79 -13.44
CA ALA A 164 29.08 -0.27 -12.96
C ALA A 164 29.00 1.17 -12.43
N THR A 165 28.34 2.09 -13.15
CA THR A 165 28.19 3.49 -12.71
C THR A 165 27.37 3.63 -11.42
N LYS A 166 26.39 2.75 -11.19
CA LYS A 166 25.62 2.74 -9.94
C LYS A 166 26.39 2.05 -8.80
N LEU A 167 27.19 1.04 -9.09
CA LEU A 167 28.10 0.42 -8.12
C LEU A 167 29.13 1.42 -7.59
N ARG A 168 29.79 2.15 -8.49
CA ARG A 168 30.76 3.20 -8.12
C ARG A 168 30.14 4.24 -7.21
N ARG A 169 28.95 4.75 -7.54
CA ARG A 169 28.21 5.68 -6.67
C ARG A 169 27.81 5.08 -5.33
N PHE A 170 27.43 3.80 -5.31
CA PHE A 170 26.98 3.12 -4.11
C PHE A 170 28.12 2.91 -3.11
N PHE A 171 29.31 2.56 -3.61
CA PHE A 171 30.50 2.33 -2.79
C PHE A 171 31.42 3.57 -2.67
N GLY A 172 31.06 4.70 -3.29
CA GLY A 172 31.87 5.93 -3.26
C GLY A 172 33.19 5.84 -4.05
N LEU A 173 33.25 4.97 -5.07
CA LEU A 173 34.46 4.73 -5.87
C LEU A 173 34.63 5.77 -6.98
N SER A 174 35.88 5.93 -7.42
CA SER A 174 36.26 6.75 -8.56
C SER A 174 35.97 6.06 -9.89
N LYS A 175 36.28 6.74 -11.01
CA LYS A 175 36.07 6.20 -12.35
C LYS A 175 37.09 5.11 -12.71
N ASP A 176 38.27 5.16 -12.11
CA ASP A 176 39.40 4.30 -12.44
C ASP A 176 39.40 2.99 -11.64
N ASP A 177 38.59 2.94 -10.57
CA ASP A 177 38.41 1.73 -9.77
C ASP A 177 37.65 0.64 -10.53
N ASP A 178 38.21 -0.59 -10.48
CA ASP A 178 37.58 -1.78 -11.03
C ASP A 178 36.44 -2.27 -10.12
N VAL A 179 35.29 -2.50 -10.74
CA VAL A 179 34.05 -2.93 -10.06
C VAL A 179 33.84 -4.44 -10.12
N SER A 180 34.58 -5.14 -10.98
CA SER A 180 34.47 -6.59 -11.20
C SER A 180 34.53 -7.46 -9.92
N PRO A 181 35.43 -7.21 -8.95
CA PRO A 181 35.47 -8.02 -7.71
C PRO A 181 34.25 -7.82 -6.79
N LEU A 182 33.61 -6.66 -6.84
CA LEU A 182 32.39 -6.35 -6.06
C LEU A 182 31.15 -7.06 -6.61
N ILE A 183 31.21 -7.49 -7.88
CA ILE A 183 30.15 -8.24 -8.55
C ILE A 183 30.25 -9.73 -8.21
N ALA A 184 31.47 -10.27 -8.17
CA ALA A 184 31.73 -11.70 -7.93
C ALA A 184 31.47 -12.15 -6.49
N SER A 185 31.64 -11.27 -5.50
CA SER A 185 31.55 -11.57 -4.07
C SER A 185 30.13 -11.55 -3.49
N SER A 186 29.11 -11.18 -4.29
CA SER A 186 27.74 -11.03 -3.82
C SER A 186 26.72 -11.62 -4.81
N PRO A 187 26.46 -12.94 -4.77
CA PRO A 187 25.53 -13.62 -5.68
C PRO A 187 24.08 -13.08 -5.58
N ALA A 188 23.70 -12.47 -4.46
CA ALA A 188 22.39 -11.84 -4.26
C ALA A 188 22.19 -10.53 -5.05
N LEU A 189 23.27 -9.91 -5.56
CA LEU A 189 23.20 -8.65 -6.31
C LEU A 189 22.83 -8.83 -7.80
N TYR A 190 22.79 -10.07 -8.30
CA TYR A 190 22.70 -10.36 -9.73
C TYR A 190 21.69 -11.47 -10.07
N LEU A 191 20.41 -11.24 -9.81
CA LEU A 191 19.32 -12.01 -10.44
C LEU A 191 18.43 -11.08 -11.26
N SER A 192 18.82 -10.88 -12.52
CA SER A 192 17.87 -10.58 -13.59
C SER A 192 18.45 -10.97 -14.96
N VAL A 193 18.21 -12.21 -15.39
CA VAL A 193 17.93 -12.55 -16.80
C VAL A 193 17.02 -13.78 -16.79
N GLY A 194 15.82 -13.66 -17.36
CA GLY A 194 14.83 -14.73 -17.45
C GLY A 194 13.43 -14.17 -17.70
N GLY A 195 13.22 -13.62 -18.89
CA GLY A 195 11.96 -13.03 -19.35
C GLY A 195 12.17 -12.26 -20.64
#